data_AF-A0A4U7EZR3-F1
#
_entry.id   AF-A0A4U7EZR3-F1
#
_cell.length_a   1.000
_cell.length_b   1.000
_cell.length_c   1.000
_cell.angle_alpha   90.00
_cell.angle_beta   90.00
_cell.angle_gamma   90.00
#
_symmetry.space_group_name_H-M   'P 1'
#
loop_
_entity.id
_entity.type
_entity.pdbx_description
1 polymer ?
#
loop_
_entity_poly.entity_id
_entity_poly.type
_entity_poly.pdbx_seq_one_letter_code
_entity_poly.pdbx_strand_id
1 'polypeptide(L)'
;APEAELRTLVADTLGGTGDVRFERQVGSSFGARAGNTVTHLLREENADSVAVVTPQAPLLSRTLVDSAAMKLRTNEVVLGPSTRGRTYYAGFTEPIDFEGAFDAPSLPTLAARGRDAGLDVEFVEPSPSMVDGGDLLDALPVLRARFTAQRVVPDYTAAFVHEHGLDVVVEDGEPRVVRE
;
A
#
# COMPACT_ATOMS: atom_id res chain seq x y z
N ALA A 1 17.59 -6.79 16.17
CA ALA A 1 18.13 -6.64 14.79
C ALA A 1 16.91 -6.62 13.87
N PRO A 2 16.84 -5.73 12.87
CA PRO A 2 15.59 -5.41 12.19
C PRO A 2 14.82 -6.63 11.66
N GLU A 3 15.52 -7.63 11.12
CA GLU A 3 14.88 -8.87 10.65
C GLU A 3 14.24 -9.68 11.78
N ALA A 4 14.91 -9.83 12.93
CA ALA A 4 14.37 -10.59 14.06
C ALA A 4 13.11 -9.93 14.63
N GLU A 5 13.08 -8.60 14.71
CA GLU A 5 11.91 -7.84 15.14
C GLU A 5 10.72 -8.02 14.18
N LEU A 6 10.97 -7.97 12.87
CA LEU A 6 9.94 -8.24 11.86
C LEU A 6 9.41 -9.68 11.93
N ARG A 7 10.30 -10.67 12.12
CA ARG A 7 9.90 -12.06 12.26
C ARG A 7 9.03 -12.30 13.49
N THR A 8 9.38 -11.70 14.63
CA THR A 8 8.55 -11.78 15.84
C THR A 8 7.17 -11.17 15.59
N LEU A 9 7.09 -9.96 15.02
CA LEU A 9 5.82 -9.32 14.72
C LEU A 9 4.93 -10.19 13.81
N VAL A 10 5.51 -10.76 12.75
CA VAL A 10 4.77 -11.64 11.82
C VAL A 10 4.35 -12.94 12.51
N ALA A 11 5.23 -13.55 13.31
CA ALA A 11 4.90 -14.76 14.05
C ALA A 11 3.74 -14.55 15.03
N ASP A 12 3.78 -13.46 15.79
CA ASP A 12 2.75 -13.09 16.76
C ASP A 12 1.41 -12.81 16.06
N THR A 13 1.45 -12.21 14.87
CA THR A 13 0.25 -11.81 14.12
C THR A 13 -0.36 -12.96 13.31
N LEU A 14 0.45 -13.77 12.65
CA LEU A 14 0.01 -14.81 11.70
C LEU A 14 0.10 -16.24 12.27
N GLY A 15 0.58 -16.41 13.50
CA GLY A 15 0.77 -17.72 14.13
C GLY A 15 2.02 -18.46 13.64
N GLY A 16 2.93 -17.78 12.95
CA GLY A 16 4.19 -18.35 12.48
C GLY A 16 4.80 -17.59 11.30
N THR A 17 5.96 -18.06 10.84
CA THR A 17 6.70 -17.47 9.71
C THR A 17 7.02 -18.48 8.60
N GLY A 18 6.47 -19.70 8.66
CA GLY A 18 6.84 -20.81 7.77
C GLY A 18 6.61 -20.51 6.29
N ASP A 19 5.54 -19.77 5.99
CA ASP A 19 5.14 -19.40 4.63
C ASP A 19 5.60 -18.00 4.22
N VAL A 20 6.41 -17.32 5.04
CA VAL A 20 6.84 -15.94 4.82
C VAL A 20 8.33 -15.87 4.55
N ARG A 21 8.68 -15.34 3.38
CA ARG A 21 10.06 -15.04 2.99
C ARG A 21 10.46 -13.66 3.51
N PHE A 22 11.62 -13.59 4.18
CA PHE A 22 12.20 -12.33 4.65
C PHE A 22 13.53 -12.12 3.95
N GLU A 23 13.70 -10.93 3.37
CA GLU A 23 14.90 -10.59 2.65
C GLU A 23 15.35 -9.17 2.95
N ARG A 24 16.67 -9.00 2.96
CA ARG A 24 17.26 -7.68 3.04
C ARG A 24 17.08 -6.99 1.70
N GLN A 25 16.37 -5.88 1.70
CA GLN A 25 16.24 -5.02 0.53
C GLN A 25 17.59 -4.38 0.15
N VAL A 26 17.89 -4.31 -1.16
CA VAL A 26 19.16 -3.79 -1.69
C VAL A 26 18.90 -2.59 -2.59
N GLY A 27 19.48 -1.43 -2.29
CA GLY A 27 19.31 -0.20 -3.05
C GLY A 27 19.49 1.06 -2.19
N SER A 28 19.94 2.15 -2.81
CA SER A 28 20.23 3.44 -2.15
C SER A 28 19.00 4.29 -1.81
N SER A 29 17.90 4.09 -2.55
CA SER A 29 16.60 4.76 -2.34
C SER A 29 15.48 3.74 -2.20
N PHE A 30 14.27 4.18 -1.86
CA PHE A 30 13.09 3.30 -1.87
C PHE A 30 12.82 2.75 -3.26
N GLY A 31 12.83 3.61 -4.29
CA GLY A 31 12.66 3.20 -5.69
C GLY A 31 13.70 2.18 -6.14
N ALA A 32 14.98 2.37 -5.78
CA ALA A 32 16.03 1.39 -6.09
C ALA A 32 15.79 0.04 -5.41
N ARG A 33 15.39 0.03 -4.13
CA ARG A 33 15.09 -1.20 -3.39
C ARG A 33 13.89 -1.95 -3.96
N ALA A 34 12.80 -1.22 -4.21
CA ALA A 34 11.59 -1.78 -4.80
C ALA A 34 11.86 -2.30 -6.21
N GLY A 35 12.50 -1.49 -7.06
CA GLY A 35 12.81 -1.85 -8.45
C GLY A 35 13.74 -3.05 -8.59
N ASN A 36 14.80 -3.13 -7.76
CA ASN A 36 15.68 -4.30 -7.74
C ASN A 36 14.92 -5.58 -7.36
N THR A 37 14.03 -5.49 -6.36
CA THR A 37 13.24 -6.63 -5.90
C THR A 37 12.22 -7.06 -6.95
N VAL A 38 11.46 -6.12 -7.51
CA VAL A 38 10.48 -6.38 -8.59
C VAL A 38 11.17 -7.01 -9.80
N THR A 39 12.29 -6.42 -10.25
CA THR A 39 13.03 -6.90 -11.41
C THR A 39 13.57 -8.31 -11.17
N HIS A 40 14.13 -8.58 -9.98
CA HIS A 40 14.64 -9.91 -9.64
C HIS A 40 13.52 -10.96 -9.64
N LEU A 41 12.41 -10.68 -8.97
CA LEU A 41 11.28 -11.61 -8.89
C LEU A 41 10.66 -11.91 -10.27
N LEU A 42 10.49 -10.89 -11.11
CA LEU A 42 9.95 -11.06 -12.46
C LEU A 42 10.92 -11.81 -13.39
N ARG A 43 12.20 -11.39 -13.44
CA ARG A 43 13.15 -11.90 -14.46
C ARG A 43 13.93 -13.12 -14.05
N GLU A 44 14.30 -13.24 -12.78
CA GLU A 44 15.17 -14.32 -12.28
C GLU A 44 14.36 -15.43 -11.61
N GLU A 45 13.27 -15.08 -10.92
CA GLU A 45 12.40 -16.04 -10.24
C GLU A 45 11.13 -16.39 -11.04
N ASN A 46 10.91 -15.77 -12.20
CA ASN A 46 9.79 -16.02 -13.11
C ASN A 46 8.41 -15.86 -12.42
N ALA A 47 8.28 -14.90 -11.50
CA ALA A 47 6.99 -14.53 -10.97
C ALA A 47 6.12 -13.93 -12.09
N ASP A 48 4.86 -14.35 -12.20
CA ASP A 48 3.93 -13.82 -13.22
C ASP A 48 3.62 -12.34 -13.02
N SER A 49 3.63 -11.89 -11.75
CA SER A 49 3.46 -10.50 -11.38
C SER A 49 4.01 -10.23 -9.98
N VAL A 50 4.37 -8.98 -9.70
CA VAL A 50 4.87 -8.53 -8.40
C VAL A 50 4.19 -7.23 -8.01
N ALA A 51 3.78 -7.12 -6.75
CA ALA A 51 3.21 -5.90 -6.21
C ALA A 51 4.08 -5.32 -5.09
N VAL A 52 4.25 -4.00 -5.10
CA VAL A 52 4.86 -3.22 -4.03
C VAL A 52 3.74 -2.55 -3.24
N VAL A 53 3.70 -2.84 -1.94
CA VAL A 53 2.76 -2.26 -0.97
C VAL A 53 3.50 -1.85 0.29
N THR A 54 2.89 -0.95 1.06
CA THR A 54 3.50 -0.45 2.30
C THR A 54 2.50 -0.51 3.45
N PRO A 55 2.96 -0.61 4.72
CA PRO A 55 2.08 -0.73 5.88
C PRO A 55 1.17 0.48 6.10
N GLN A 56 1.46 1.61 5.44
CA GLN A 56 0.61 2.81 5.45
C GLN A 56 -0.71 2.62 4.68
N ALA A 57 -0.97 1.46 4.09
CA ALA A 57 -2.22 1.13 3.39
C ALA A 57 -3.11 0.17 4.20
N PRO A 58 -3.61 0.54 5.40
CA PRO A 58 -4.26 -0.40 6.31
C PRO A 58 -5.58 -0.96 5.75
N LEU A 59 -6.20 -0.26 4.81
CA LEU A 59 -7.45 -0.70 4.15
C LEU A 59 -7.21 -1.62 2.95
N LEU A 60 -5.95 -1.97 2.63
CA LEU A 60 -5.63 -2.96 1.62
C LEU A 60 -6.19 -4.32 2.05
N SER A 61 -7.18 -4.80 1.29
CA SER A 61 -7.86 -6.06 1.59
C SER A 61 -7.47 -7.16 0.61
N ARG A 62 -7.69 -8.42 1.01
CA ARG A 62 -7.50 -9.57 0.11
C ARG A 62 -8.28 -9.42 -1.19
N THR A 63 -9.54 -8.98 -1.12
CA THR A 63 -10.39 -8.74 -2.29
C THR A 63 -9.77 -7.74 -3.26
N LEU A 64 -9.11 -6.71 -2.76
CA LEU A 64 -8.44 -5.71 -3.58
C LEU A 64 -7.19 -6.31 -4.25
N VAL A 65 -6.40 -7.09 -3.52
CA VAL A 65 -5.26 -7.82 -4.08
C VAL A 65 -5.71 -8.77 -5.19
N ASP A 66 -6.81 -9.51 -5.00
CA ASP A 66 -7.36 -10.41 -6.02
C ASP A 66 -7.87 -9.62 -7.25
N SER A 67 -8.54 -8.47 -7.05
CA SER A 67 -8.96 -7.56 -8.14
C SER A 67 -7.77 -7.01 -8.93
N ALA A 68 -6.70 -6.61 -8.24
CA ALA A 68 -5.47 -6.14 -8.86
C ALA A 68 -4.80 -7.26 -9.69
N ALA A 69 -4.73 -8.47 -9.14
CA ALA A 69 -4.19 -9.63 -9.84
C ALA A 69 -5.00 -9.98 -11.10
N MET A 70 -6.32 -9.82 -11.06
CA MET A 70 -7.15 -9.98 -12.26
C MET A 70 -6.83 -8.95 -13.33
N LYS A 71 -6.64 -7.67 -12.97
CA LYS A 71 -6.27 -6.59 -13.90
C LYS A 71 -4.88 -6.78 -14.50
N LEU A 72 -3.93 -7.33 -13.73
CA LEU A 72 -2.57 -7.61 -14.18
C LEU A 72 -2.49 -8.67 -15.29
N ARG A 73 -3.57 -9.43 -15.55
CA ARG A 73 -3.62 -10.38 -16.67
C ARG A 73 -3.66 -9.73 -18.05
N THR A 74 -4.01 -8.44 -18.12
CA THR A 74 -4.20 -7.70 -19.38
C THR A 74 -3.58 -6.31 -19.35
N ASN A 75 -2.92 -5.93 -18.26
CA ASN A 75 -2.26 -4.64 -18.10
C ASN A 75 -0.97 -4.88 -17.34
N GLU A 76 0.16 -4.40 -17.85
CA GLU A 76 1.45 -4.71 -17.24
C GLU A 76 1.73 -3.85 -16.01
N VAL A 77 1.00 -2.75 -15.82
CA VAL A 77 1.08 -1.89 -14.63
C VAL A 77 -0.32 -1.67 -14.04
N VAL A 78 -0.50 -1.98 -12.76
CA VAL A 78 -1.75 -1.72 -12.02
C VAL A 78 -1.46 -0.89 -10.78
N LEU A 79 -2.09 0.29 -10.67
CA LEU A 79 -1.82 1.26 -9.61
C LEU A 79 -3.04 1.45 -8.69
N GLY A 80 -2.81 1.52 -7.39
CA GLY A 80 -3.80 1.88 -6.38
C GLY A 80 -3.65 3.35 -5.95
N PRO A 81 -4.55 4.24 -6.38
CA PRO A 81 -4.49 5.66 -6.01
C PRO A 81 -4.71 5.88 -4.52
N SER A 82 -3.93 6.78 -3.93
CA SER A 82 -4.12 7.26 -2.57
C SER A 82 -4.25 8.79 -2.56
N THR A 83 -4.59 9.33 -1.40
CA THR A 83 -4.72 10.77 -1.18
C THR A 83 -3.37 11.47 -1.41
N ARG A 84 -3.43 12.77 -1.75
CA ARG A 84 -2.24 13.62 -1.97
C ARG A 84 -1.30 13.11 -3.08
N GLY A 85 -1.86 12.48 -4.11
CA GLY A 85 -1.11 12.02 -5.31
C GLY A 85 -0.21 10.81 -5.07
N ARG A 86 -0.45 10.06 -4.00
CA ARG A 86 0.32 8.87 -3.61
C ARG A 86 -0.23 7.59 -4.22
N THR A 87 0.55 6.53 -4.09
CA THR A 87 0.22 5.18 -4.55
C THR A 87 0.31 4.22 -3.38
N TYR A 88 -0.77 3.54 -3.02
CA TYR A 88 -0.75 2.55 -1.93
C TYR A 88 -0.44 1.13 -2.42
N TYR A 89 -0.60 0.88 -3.72
CA TYR A 89 -0.36 -0.39 -4.39
C TYR A 89 0.24 -0.14 -5.77
N ALA A 90 1.35 -0.79 -6.11
CA ALA A 90 1.93 -0.75 -7.45
C ALA A 90 2.28 -2.17 -7.92
N GLY A 91 1.49 -2.70 -8.84
CA GLY A 91 1.66 -4.03 -9.42
C GLY A 91 2.29 -3.97 -10.82
N PHE A 92 3.14 -4.95 -11.10
CA PHE A 92 3.92 -5.04 -12.34
C PHE A 92 3.96 -6.47 -12.85
N THR A 93 3.78 -6.67 -14.16
CA THR A 93 4.19 -7.91 -14.85
C THR A 93 5.50 -7.71 -15.63
N GLU A 94 5.83 -6.45 -15.93
CA GLU A 94 7.07 -6.03 -16.58
C GLU A 94 7.71 -4.88 -15.77
N PRO A 95 9.04 -4.83 -15.65
CA PRO A 95 9.71 -3.75 -14.94
C PRO A 95 9.66 -2.42 -15.72
N ILE A 96 9.60 -1.32 -14.98
CA ILE A 96 9.69 0.06 -15.49
C ILE A 96 11.00 0.72 -15.03
N ASP A 97 11.21 1.98 -15.42
CA ASP A 97 12.20 2.82 -14.76
C ASP A 97 11.72 3.19 -13.34
N PHE A 98 12.38 2.63 -12.32
CA PHE A 98 12.07 2.84 -10.92
C PHE A 98 12.81 4.03 -10.29
N GLU A 99 13.70 4.70 -11.02
CA GLU A 99 14.43 5.85 -10.49
C GLU A 99 13.47 7.01 -10.16
N GLY A 100 13.40 7.36 -8.87
CA GLY A 100 12.49 8.37 -8.35
C GLY A 100 10.99 8.04 -8.48
N ALA A 101 10.62 6.84 -8.95
CA ALA A 101 9.24 6.53 -9.33
C ALA A 101 8.26 6.59 -8.14
N PHE A 102 8.75 6.35 -6.93
CA PHE A 102 7.96 6.39 -5.70
C PHE A 102 8.09 7.71 -4.92
N ASP A 103 8.84 8.68 -5.45
CA ASP A 103 8.90 10.01 -4.84
C ASP A 103 7.59 10.77 -5.11
N ALA A 104 7.26 11.73 -4.25
CA ALA A 104 6.01 12.46 -4.37
C ALA A 104 6.04 13.43 -5.57
N PRO A 105 4.96 13.49 -6.40
CA PRO A 105 3.77 12.64 -6.38
C PRO A 105 4.01 11.30 -7.12
N SER A 106 3.84 10.19 -6.42
CA SER A 106 4.21 8.86 -6.95
C SER A 106 3.23 8.35 -8.00
N LEU A 107 1.93 8.65 -7.87
CA LEU A 107 0.89 8.13 -8.75
C LEU A 107 1.06 8.57 -10.22
N PRO A 108 1.14 9.88 -10.54
CA PRO A 108 1.35 10.31 -11.91
C PRO A 108 2.73 9.89 -12.43
N THR A 109 3.75 9.81 -11.57
CA THR A 109 5.10 9.38 -11.96
C THR A 109 5.10 7.92 -12.39
N LEU A 110 4.56 7.01 -11.58
CA LEU A 110 4.46 5.59 -11.93
C LEU A 110 3.64 5.34 -13.19
N ALA A 111 2.52 6.05 -13.35
CA ALA A 111 1.71 5.95 -14.57
C ALA A 111 2.48 6.40 -15.81
N ALA A 112 3.19 7.53 -15.73
CA ALA A 112 4.04 8.03 -16.82
C ALA A 112 5.15 7.03 -17.16
N ARG A 113 5.86 6.50 -16.15
CA ARG A 113 6.94 5.52 -16.37
C ARG A 113 6.44 4.22 -17.01
N GLY A 114 5.25 3.75 -16.65
CA GLY A 114 4.60 2.63 -17.33
C GLY A 114 4.35 2.92 -18.81
N ARG A 115 3.76 4.09 -19.11
CA ARG A 115 3.50 4.50 -20.50
C ARG A 115 4.77 4.74 -21.31
N ASP A 116 5.81 5.32 -20.70
CA ASP A 116 7.11 5.55 -21.34
C ASP A 116 7.80 4.22 -21.71
N ALA A 117 7.55 3.17 -20.93
CA ALA A 117 7.97 1.80 -21.23
C ALA A 117 7.07 1.09 -22.27
N GLY A 118 6.03 1.75 -22.79
CA GLY A 118 5.10 1.19 -23.75
C GLY A 118 4.07 0.22 -23.15
N LEU A 119 3.91 0.22 -21.83
CA LEU A 119 3.04 -0.70 -21.10
C LEU A 119 1.61 -0.15 -20.93
N ASP A 120 0.65 -1.04 -20.77
CA ASP A 120 -0.71 -0.66 -20.40
C ASP A 120 -0.82 -0.45 -18.88
N VAL A 121 -1.48 0.66 -18.52
CA VAL A 121 -1.60 1.15 -17.14
C VAL A 121 -3.06 1.20 -16.76
N GLU A 122 -3.41 0.51 -15.68
CA GLU A 122 -4.78 0.43 -15.16
C GLU A 122 -4.80 0.73 -13.66
N PHE A 123 -5.98 1.00 -13.11
CA PHE A 123 -6.14 1.39 -11.71
C PHE A 123 -7.07 0.44 -10.95
N VAL A 124 -6.80 0.27 -9.65
CA VAL A 124 -7.74 -0.28 -8.67
C VAL A 124 -8.41 0.85 -7.89
N GLU A 125 -9.40 0.52 -7.06
CA GLU A 125 -10.15 1.51 -6.31
C GLU A 125 -9.24 2.39 -5.42
N PRO A 126 -9.49 3.72 -5.35
CA PRO A 126 -8.74 4.58 -4.46
C PRO A 126 -8.90 4.20 -2.98
N SER A 127 -7.83 4.35 -2.20
CA SER A 127 -7.86 4.10 -0.75
C SER A 127 -6.86 5.02 -0.03
N PRO A 128 -7.26 5.66 1.08
CA PRO A 128 -6.36 6.57 1.80
C PRO A 128 -5.21 5.80 2.46
N SER A 129 -4.00 6.33 2.32
CA SER A 129 -2.83 5.88 3.06
C SER A 129 -2.65 6.72 4.32
N MET A 130 -2.17 6.12 5.41
CA MET A 130 -1.83 6.78 6.67
C MET A 130 -0.30 6.92 6.80
N VAL A 131 0.26 8.00 6.26
CA VAL A 131 1.71 8.30 6.33
C VAL A 131 1.99 9.30 7.46
N ASP A 132 1.16 10.32 7.61
CA ASP A 132 1.27 11.34 8.65
C ASP A 132 -0.11 11.73 9.22
N GLY A 133 -0.12 12.62 10.21
CA GLY A 133 -1.36 13.01 10.91
C GLY A 133 -2.41 13.66 10.02
N GLY A 134 -2.02 14.31 8.91
CA GLY A 134 -2.97 14.89 7.97
C GLY A 134 -3.82 13.83 7.26
N ASP A 135 -3.28 12.62 7.12
CA ASP A 135 -3.97 11.51 6.46
C ASP A 135 -5.11 10.92 7.27
N LEU A 136 -5.09 11.13 8.59
CA LEU A 136 -6.14 10.67 9.47
C LEU A 136 -7.47 11.38 9.16
N LEU A 137 -7.43 12.60 8.60
CA LEU A 137 -8.62 13.33 8.16
C LEU A 137 -9.41 12.58 7.08
N ASP A 138 -8.71 11.86 6.20
CA ASP A 138 -9.33 11.04 5.15
C ASP A 138 -9.58 9.60 5.62
N ALA A 139 -8.66 9.03 6.39
CA ALA A 139 -8.66 7.61 6.69
C ALA A 139 -9.61 7.23 7.86
N LEU A 140 -9.72 8.06 8.91
CA LEU A 140 -10.59 7.78 10.05
C LEU A 140 -12.08 7.75 9.68
N PRO A 141 -12.61 8.69 8.87
CA PRO A 141 -14.02 8.64 8.47
C PRO A 141 -14.36 7.37 7.69
N VAL A 142 -13.48 6.90 6.80
CA VAL A 142 -13.68 5.65 6.05
C VAL A 142 -13.70 4.45 7.00
N LEU A 143 -12.77 4.39 7.94
CA LEU A 143 -12.68 3.30 8.90
C LEU A 143 -13.91 3.25 9.82
N ARG A 144 -14.32 4.40 10.37
CA ARG A 144 -15.52 4.51 11.22
C ARG A 144 -16.80 4.19 10.45
N ALA A 145 -16.94 4.66 9.20
CA ALA A 145 -18.08 4.33 8.37
C ALA A 145 -18.19 2.83 8.10
N ARG A 146 -17.06 2.15 7.81
CA ARG A 146 -17.03 0.68 7.64
C ARG A 146 -17.40 -0.05 8.92
N PHE A 147 -16.87 0.39 10.06
CA PHE A 147 -17.18 -0.19 11.37
C PHE A 147 -18.69 -0.10 11.67
N THR A 148 -19.27 1.10 11.56
CA THR A 148 -20.71 1.33 11.75
C THR A 148 -21.56 0.51 10.78
N ALA A 149 -21.10 0.37 9.52
CA ALA A 149 -21.77 -0.44 8.50
C ALA A 149 -21.50 -1.96 8.63
N GLN A 150 -20.83 -2.41 9.70
CA GLN A 150 -20.45 -3.80 9.93
C GLN A 150 -19.73 -4.43 8.72
N ARG A 151 -18.87 -3.64 8.08
CA ARG A 151 -17.99 -4.07 6.99
C ARG A 151 -16.62 -4.45 7.52
N VAL A 152 -15.88 -5.21 6.72
CA VAL A 152 -14.50 -5.61 7.04
C VAL A 152 -13.63 -4.37 7.25
N VAL A 153 -12.92 -4.37 8.37
CA VAL A 153 -11.93 -3.36 8.76
C VAL A 153 -10.61 -4.06 9.12
N PRO A 154 -9.47 -3.36 9.04
CA PRO A 154 -8.21 -3.86 9.61
C PRO A 154 -8.30 -3.90 11.13
N ASP A 155 -8.36 -5.11 11.72
CA ASP A 155 -8.64 -5.33 13.14
C ASP A 155 -7.73 -4.51 14.07
N TYR A 156 -6.40 -4.60 13.87
CA TYR A 156 -5.44 -3.88 14.71
C TYR A 156 -5.55 -2.36 14.60
N THR A 157 -5.76 -1.83 13.40
CA THR A 157 -5.93 -0.39 13.18
C THR A 157 -7.27 0.10 13.73
N ALA A 158 -8.35 -0.67 13.54
CA ALA A 158 -9.67 -0.35 14.08
C ALA A 158 -9.67 -0.39 15.61
N ALA A 159 -9.04 -1.41 16.20
CA ALA A 159 -8.86 -1.51 17.64
C ALA A 159 -8.09 -0.31 18.20
N PHE A 160 -6.97 0.08 17.58
CA PHE A 160 -6.19 1.25 17.98
C PHE A 160 -7.01 2.55 17.92
N VAL A 161 -7.76 2.75 16.83
CA VAL A 161 -8.64 3.92 16.65
C VAL A 161 -9.74 3.96 17.70
N HIS A 162 -10.32 2.81 18.04
CA HIS A 162 -11.35 2.70 19.06
C HIS A 162 -10.77 2.91 20.47
N GLU A 163 -9.69 2.23 20.83
CA GLU A 163 -9.03 2.32 22.14
C GLU A 163 -8.57 3.75 22.47
N HIS A 164 -8.15 4.49 21.46
CA HIS A 164 -7.73 5.87 21.63
C HIS A 164 -8.82 6.90 21.30
N GLY A 165 -10.05 6.47 21.02
CA GLY A 165 -11.15 7.41 20.74
C GLY A 165 -10.83 8.38 19.58
N LEU A 166 -10.06 7.94 18.57
CA LEU A 166 -9.66 8.82 17.47
C LEU A 166 -10.82 9.08 16.53
N ASP A 167 -11.17 10.34 16.31
CA ASP A 167 -12.23 10.74 15.38
C ASP A 167 -11.86 12.00 14.60
N VAL A 168 -12.64 12.30 13.57
CA VAL A 168 -12.59 13.57 12.86
C VAL A 168 -13.86 14.34 13.16
N VAL A 169 -13.70 15.53 13.72
CA VAL A 169 -14.79 16.48 13.96
C VAL A 169 -14.60 17.71 13.10
N VAL A 170 -15.68 18.44 12.85
CA VAL A 170 -15.63 19.74 12.18
C VAL A 170 -15.85 20.82 13.24
N GLU A 171 -14.80 21.59 13.51
CA GLU A 171 -14.82 22.74 14.42
C GLU A 171 -14.55 24.01 13.64
N ASP A 172 -15.40 25.02 13.79
CA ASP A 172 -15.28 26.30 13.05
C ASP A 172 -15.23 26.13 11.51
N GLY A 173 -15.82 25.05 10.99
CA GLY A 173 -15.83 24.74 9.55
C GLY A 173 -14.59 23.97 9.06
N GLU A 174 -13.62 23.69 9.93
CA GLU A 174 -12.38 22.99 9.58
C GLU A 174 -12.36 21.57 10.18
N PRO A 175 -11.99 20.54 9.40
CA PRO A 175 -11.88 19.18 9.92
C PRO A 175 -10.62 19.04 10.80
N ARG A 176 -10.77 18.42 11.97
CA ARG A 176 -9.68 18.17 12.92
C ARG A 176 -9.76 16.75 13.48
N VAL A 177 -8.58 16.16 13.69
CA VAL A 177 -8.47 14.90 14.43
C VAL A 177 -8.56 15.19 15.91
N VAL A 178 -9.46 14.50 16.60
CA VAL A 178 -9.62 14.53 18.05
C VAL A 178 -9.32 13.17 18.66
N ARG A 179 -9.13 13.17 19.97
CA ARG A 179 -8.88 12.01 20.81
C ARG A 179 -9.70 12.16 22.09
N GLU A 180 -10.48 11.16 22.44
CA GLU A 180 -11.21 11.08 23.72
C GLU A 180 -10.36 10.47 24.85
#